data_AF-A0A0Q9T4M7-F1
#
_entry.id   AF-A0A0Q9T4M7-F1
#
_cell.length_a   1.000
_cell.length_b   1.000
_cell.length_c   1.000
_cell.angle_alpha   90.00
_cell.angle_beta   90.00
_cell.angle_gamma   90.00
#
_symmetry.space_group_name_H-M   'P 1'
#
loop_
_entity.id
_entity.type
_entity.pdbx_description
1 polymer ?
#
loop_
_entity_poly.entity_id
_entity_poly.type
_entity_poly.pdbx_seq_one_letter_code
_entity_poly.pdbx_strand_id
1 'polypeptide(L)'
;MNFQFTGQRFFEIRDGQLGGQLRDVAYQATTTDFWGSMEAVGGPDTWVLGGAFNCGKAQPGQVAAVSHGCPTALFRDVRILNTNDEAGH
;
A
#
# COMPACT_ATOMS: atom_id res chain seq x y z
N MET A 1 -11.11 6.42 -10.58
CA MET A 1 -10.89 6.95 -9.21
C MET A 1 -9.41 6.81 -8.90
N ASN A 2 -8.77 7.88 -8.45
CA ASN A 2 -7.35 7.89 -8.12
C ASN A 2 -7.19 7.65 -6.62
N PHE A 3 -6.09 7.01 -6.21
CA PHE A 3 -5.75 6.84 -4.82
C PHE A 3 -4.26 7.05 -4.59
N GLN A 4 -3.91 7.36 -3.34
CA GLN A 4 -2.54 7.43 -2.85
C GLN A 4 -2.48 6.84 -1.46
N PHE A 5 -1.47 6.02 -1.21
CA PHE A 5 -1.23 5.43 0.11
C PHE A 5 0.24 5.54 0.50
N THR A 6 0.47 5.81 1.77
CA THR A 6 1.73 5.59 2.46
C THR A 6 1.64 4.30 3.26
N GLY A 7 2.69 3.95 3.98
CA GLY A 7 2.78 2.73 4.77
C GLY A 7 3.62 2.94 6.01
N GLN A 8 3.44 2.04 6.99
CA GLN A 8 4.24 2.06 8.21
C GLN A 8 5.70 1.64 7.95
N ARG A 9 5.93 0.76 6.97
CA ARG A 9 7.24 0.25 6.57
C ARG A 9 7.27 -0.02 5.07
N PHE A 10 8.36 0.37 4.43
CA PHE A 10 8.71 -0.02 3.07
C PHE A 10 10.11 -0.59 3.07
N PHE A 11 10.32 -1.67 2.33
CA PHE A 11 11.64 -2.27 2.16
C PHE A 11 11.94 -2.37 0.68
N GLU A 12 13.19 -2.08 0.32
CA GLU A 12 13.64 -2.36 -1.04
C GLU A 12 13.86 -3.87 -1.22
N ILE A 13 13.64 -4.36 -2.44
CA ILE A 13 14.06 -5.71 -2.83
C ILE A 13 15.11 -5.56 -3.95
N ARG A 14 16.30 -6.13 -3.74
CA ARG A 14 17.38 -6.18 -4.74
C ARG A 14 17.78 -7.63 -4.96
N ASP A 15 17.85 -8.06 -6.22
CA ASP A 15 18.23 -9.42 -6.60
C ASP A 15 17.46 -10.52 -5.86
N GLY A 16 16.16 -10.29 -5.61
CA GLY A 16 15.28 -11.22 -4.90
C GLY A 16 15.45 -11.24 -3.37
N GLN A 17 16.26 -10.34 -2.80
CA GLN A 17 16.50 -10.24 -1.36
C GLN A 17 16.00 -8.91 -0.79
N LEU A 18 15.45 -8.97 0.43
CA LEU A 18 15.07 -7.76 1.17
C LEU A 18 16.33 -6.95 1.52
N GLY A 19 16.33 -5.69 1.10
CA GLY A 19 17.34 -4.69 1.43
C GLY A 19 16.94 -3.83 2.63
N GLY A 20 17.43 -2.59 2.63
CA GLY A 20 17.16 -1.62 3.69
C GLY A 20 15.72 -1.11 3.71
N GLN A 21 15.30 -0.63 4.88
CA GLN A 21 14.03 0.07 5.02
C GLN A 21 14.10 1.46 4.36
N LEU A 22 13.08 1.81 3.58
CA LEU A 22 12.90 3.10 2.95
C LEU A 22 12.02 4.01 3.82
N ARG A 23 12.18 5.33 3.65
CA ARG A 23 11.37 6.37 4.28
C ARG A 23 10.69 7.22 3.21
N ASP A 24 9.65 7.95 3.62
CA ASP A 24 8.99 8.96 2.78
C ASP A 24 8.47 8.38 1.46
N VAL A 25 7.96 7.15 1.49
CA VAL A 25 7.44 6.43 0.32
C VAL A 25 5.92 6.51 0.28
N ALA A 26 5.38 6.88 -0.87
CA ALA A 26 3.97 6.70 -1.21
C ALA A 26 3.84 5.97 -2.56
N TYR A 27 2.71 5.30 -2.78
CA TYR A 27 2.35 4.79 -4.09
C TYR A 27 1.00 5.38 -4.53
N GLN A 28 0.90 5.70 -5.82
CA GLN A 28 -0.26 6.35 -6.41
C GLN A 28 -0.67 5.63 -7.69
N ALA A 29 -1.98 5.44 -7.89
CA ALA A 29 -2.50 4.87 -9.12
C ALA A 29 -3.99 5.18 -9.32
N THR A 30 -4.49 4.91 -10.52
CA THR A 30 -5.93 4.72 -10.73
C THR A 30 -6.31 3.32 -10.22
N THR A 31 -7.50 3.17 -9.64
CA THR A 31 -7.96 1.87 -9.12
C THR A 31 -7.91 0.77 -10.17
N THR A 32 -8.35 1.04 -11.41
CA THR A 32 -8.41 0.03 -12.47
C THR A 32 -7.02 -0.38 -12.94
N ASP A 33 -6.08 0.56 -13.08
CA ASP A 33 -4.73 0.24 -13.56
C ASP A 33 -3.94 -0.52 -12.49
N PHE A 34 -4.10 -0.14 -11.21
CA PHE A 34 -3.44 -0.84 -10.11
C PHE A 34 -3.87 -2.30 -10.00
N TRP A 35 -5.19 -2.56 -10.01
CA TRP A 35 -5.66 -3.94 -9.95
C TRP A 35 -5.38 -4.72 -11.24
N GLY A 36 -5.35 -4.02 -12.38
CA GLY A 36 -4.95 -4.60 -13.67
C GLY A 36 -3.47 -4.96 -13.75
N SER A 37 -2.59 -4.33 -12.96
CA SER A 37 -1.15 -4.61 -12.94
C SER A 37 -0.71 -5.69 -11.94
N MET A 38 -1.68 -6.36 -11.29
CA MET A 38 -1.40 -7.46 -10.37
C MET A 38 -0.90 -8.69 -11.15
N GLU A 39 0.35 -9.06 -10.91
CA GLU A 39 0.99 -10.21 -11.56
C GLU A 39 0.79 -11.51 -10.79
N ALA A 40 0.81 -11.44 -9.45
CA ALA A 40 0.70 -12.62 -8.61
C ALA A 40 0.00 -12.34 -7.29
N VAL A 41 -0.66 -13.38 -6.77
CA VAL A 41 -1.28 -13.41 -5.44
C VAL A 41 -0.67 -14.58 -4.67
N GLY A 42 -0.25 -14.30 -3.43
CA GLY A 42 0.35 -15.27 -2.54
C GLY A 42 -0.64 -16.33 -2.06
N GLY A 43 -0.10 -17.46 -1.61
CA GLY A 43 -0.88 -18.56 -1.08
C GLY A 43 -1.56 -18.23 0.26
N PRO A 44 -2.41 -19.14 0.78
CA PRO A 44 -3.09 -18.97 2.05
C PRO A 44 -2.16 -18.74 3.25
N ASP A 45 -0.93 -19.25 3.17
CA ASP A 45 0.13 -19.08 4.16
C ASP A 45 0.63 -17.64 4.28
N THR A 46 0.42 -16.81 3.25
CA THR A 46 0.79 -15.39 3.25
C THR A 46 -0.33 -14.47 3.74
N TRP A 47 -1.50 -15.02 4.08
CA TRP A 47 -2.67 -14.23 4.47
C TRP A 47 -2.53 -13.66 5.88
N VAL A 48 -2.83 -12.38 6.02
CA VAL A 48 -2.85 -11.67 7.31
C VAL A 48 -4.10 -10.82 7.42
N LEU A 49 -4.74 -10.84 8.60
CA LEU A 49 -5.82 -9.92 8.95
C LEU A 49 -5.24 -8.65 9.58
N GLY A 50 -5.31 -7.54 8.86
CA GLY A 50 -5.04 -6.21 9.40
C GLY A 50 -6.32 -5.58 9.97
N GLY A 51 -6.19 -4.78 11.03
CA GLY A 51 -7.32 -4.07 11.63
C GLY A 51 -6.95 -2.71 12.18
N ALA A 52 -7.92 -1.80 12.20
CA ALA A 52 -7.82 -0.47 12.80
C ALA A 52 -9.08 -0.17 13.62
N PHE A 53 -8.89 0.44 14.79
CA PHE A 53 -10.02 0.85 15.65
C PHE A 53 -10.76 2.08 15.11
N ASN A 54 -10.15 2.78 14.15
CA ASN A 54 -10.74 3.90 13.43
C ASN A 54 -10.94 3.53 11.96
N CYS A 55 -12.15 3.76 11.45
CA CYS A 55 -12.50 3.46 10.06
C CYS A 55 -11.87 4.47 9.09
N GLY A 56 -11.60 5.69 9.54
CA GLY A 56 -11.07 6.78 8.71
C GLY A 56 -11.99 7.21 7.55
N LYS A 57 -13.20 6.65 7.47
CA LYS A 57 -14.20 6.92 6.44
C LYS A 57 -15.24 7.94 6.95
N ALA A 58 -15.86 8.60 5.97
CA ALA A 58 -16.92 9.61 6.09
C ALA A 58 -16.44 11.04 6.46
N GLN A 59 -17.13 12.02 5.87
CA GLN A 59 -17.14 13.41 6.34
C GLN A 59 -18.61 13.77 6.59
N PRO A 60 -19.05 14.00 7.84
CA PRO A 60 -18.27 14.01 9.09
C PRO A 60 -17.71 12.63 9.48
N GLY A 61 -16.56 12.64 10.16
CA GLY A 61 -15.78 11.44 10.50
C GLY A 61 -16.55 10.46 11.37
N GLN A 62 -16.56 9.19 10.96
CA GLN A 62 -17.18 8.10 11.74
C GLN A 62 -16.10 7.17 12.31
N VAL A 63 -16.26 6.81 13.59
CA VAL A 63 -15.41 5.82 14.26
C VAL A 63 -16.13 4.48 14.23
N ALA A 64 -15.50 3.49 13.60
CA ALA A 64 -15.89 2.10 13.65
C ALA A 64 -14.63 1.24 13.58
N ALA A 65 -14.62 0.11 14.28
CA ALA A 65 -13.58 -0.88 14.10
C ALA A 65 -13.72 -1.49 12.70
N VAL A 66 -12.61 -1.55 11.97
CA VAL A 66 -12.55 -2.14 10.63
C VAL A 66 -11.41 -3.13 10.53
N SER A 67 -11.60 -4.15 9.71
CA SER A 67 -10.54 -5.10 9.36
C SER A 67 -10.57 -5.43 7.88
N HIS A 68 -9.39 -5.73 7.35
CA HIS A 68 -9.17 -6.15 5.97
C HIS A 68 -8.10 -7.24 5.99
N GLY A 69 -8.46 -8.43 5.50
CA GLY A 69 -7.53 -9.51 5.32
C GLY A 69 -7.04 -9.55 3.87
N CYS A 70 -5.73 -9.68 3.68
CA CYS A 70 -5.16 -9.90 2.36
C CYS A 70 -3.98 -10.87 2.41
N PRO A 71 -3.79 -11.70 1.37
CA PRO A 71 -2.52 -12.34 1.12
C PRO A 71 -1.49 -11.32 0.62
N THR A 72 -0.23 -11.75 0.54
CA THR A 72 0.78 -10.99 -0.21
C THR A 72 0.37 -10.90 -1.67
N ALA A 73 0.66 -9.79 -2.34
CA ALA A 73 0.40 -9.61 -3.77
C ALA A 73 1.54 -8.84 -4.43
N LEU A 74 1.78 -9.15 -5.70
CA LEU A 74 2.81 -8.52 -6.53
C LEU A 74 2.13 -7.68 -7.61
N PHE A 75 2.46 -6.39 -7.62
CA PHE A 75 1.97 -5.43 -8.60
C PHE A 75 3.14 -4.89 -9.41
N ARG A 76 2.95 -4.76 -10.72
CA ARG A 76 3.95 -4.18 -11.63
C ARG A 76 3.63 -2.75 -11.98
N ASP A 77 4.67 -2.01 -12.33
CA ASP A 77 4.59 -0.66 -12.89
C ASP A 77 3.75 0.33 -12.05
N VAL A 78 3.72 0.12 -10.73
CA VAL A 78 3.08 1.04 -9.79
C VAL A 78 3.99 2.24 -9.58
N ARG A 79 3.43 3.44 -9.75
CA ARG A 79 4.17 4.68 -9.50
C ARG A 79 4.46 4.83 -8.01
N ILE A 80 5.75 4.85 -7.69
CA ILE A 80 6.27 5.14 -6.35
C ILE A 80 6.75 6.60 -6.30
N LEU A 81 6.43 7.29 -5.22
CA LEU A 81 6.74 8.69 -4.96
C LEU A 81 7.63 8.78 -3.72
N ASN A 82 8.57 9.72 -3.75
CA ASN A 82 9.19 10.25 -2.54
C ASN A 82 8.36 11.44 -2.06
N THR A 83 7.72 11.31 -0.91
CA THR A 83 6.76 12.30 -0.40
C THR A 83 7.41 13.61 0.02
N ASN A 84 8.73 13.65 0.25
CA ASN A 84 9.44 14.90 0.48
C ASN A 84 9.55 15.73 -0.81
N ASP A 85 9.69 15.08 -1.97
CA ASP A 85 9.87 15.76 -3.24
C ASP A 85 8.55 16.43 -3.71
N GLU A 86 7.39 15.92 -3.28
CA GLU A 86 6.09 16.57 -3.51
C GLU A 86 5.82 17.76 -2.59
N ALA A 87 6.52 17.87 -1.45
CA ALA A 87 6.28 18.93 -0.47
C ALA A 87 6.83 20.30 -0.90
N GLY A 88 7.51 20.39 -2.05
CA GLY A 88 8.05 21.63 -2.60
C GLY A 88 9.23 22.16 -1.77
N HIS A 89 10.43 21.73 -2.16
CA HIS A 89 11.66 22.48 -1.87
C HIS A 89 12.06 23.32 -3.07
#